data_AF-A0A946C2Q4-F1
#
_entry.id   AF-A0A946C2Q4-F1
#
_cell.length_a   1.000
_cell.length_b   1.000
_cell.length_c   1.000
_cell.angle_alpha   90.00
_cell.angle_beta   90.00
_cell.angle_gamma   90.00
#
_symmetry.space_group_name_H-M   'P 1'
#
loop_
_entity.id
_entity.type
_entity.pdbx_description
1 polymer ?
#
loop_
_entity_poly.entity_id
_entity_poly.type
_entity_poly.pdbx_seq_one_letter_code
_entity_poly.pdbx_strand_id
1 'polypeptide(L)' 'MTKIYCDIADLNQIKKFNRKKIVKGFTTNPSLMKKAGAKDYKSYSKQILKI' A
#
# COMPACT_ATOMS: atom_id res chain seq x y z
N MET A 1 10.50 -15.34 -13.50
CA MET A 1 9.10 -15.15 -13.07
C MET A 1 8.88 -13.68 -12.73
N THR A 2 7.89 -13.03 -13.34
CA THR A 2 7.61 -11.60 -13.15
C THR A 2 7.03 -11.33 -11.76
N LYS A 3 7.56 -10.31 -11.06
CA LYS A 3 6.99 -9.83 -9.78
C LYS A 3 6.18 -8.57 -10.05
N ILE A 4 4.91 -8.57 -9.65
CA ILE A 4 4.01 -7.43 -9.82
C ILE A 4 3.88 -6.72 -8.48
N TYR A 5 4.12 -5.42 -8.47
CA TYR A 5 3.94 -4.54 -7.31
C TYR A 5 2.94 -3.44 -7.66
N CYS A 6 2.07 -3.09 -6.73
CA CYS A 6 1.12 -1.99 -6.91
C CYS A 6 1.62 -0.73 -6.21
N ASP A 7 1.62 0.40 -6.92
CA ASP A 7 2.02 1.71 -6.35
C ASP A 7 0.80 2.44 -5.77
N ILE A 8 0.49 2.13 -4.51
CA ILE A 8 -0.73 2.59 -3.83
C ILE A 8 -0.49 2.79 -2.35
N ALA A 9 -1.24 3.74 -1.76
CA ALA A 9 -1.24 4.00 -0.32
C ALA A 9 -2.63 3.90 0.32
N ASP A 10 -3.70 3.78 -0.47
CA ASP A 10 -5.06 3.65 0.07
C ASP A 10 -5.27 2.27 0.70
N LEU A 11 -5.68 2.24 1.98
CA LEU A 11 -5.80 1.00 2.74
C LEU A 11 -6.86 0.04 2.17
N ASN A 12 -7.94 0.56 1.56
CA ASN A 12 -8.99 -0.28 0.97
C ASN A 12 -8.50 -0.92 -0.33
N GLN A 13 -7.77 -0.18 -1.16
CA GLN A 13 -7.12 -0.71 -2.35
C GLN A 13 -6.06 -1.75 -1.98
N ILE A 14 -5.21 -1.47 -0.99
CA ILE A 14 -4.19 -2.43 -0.51
C ILE A 14 -4.88 -3.73 -0.06
N LYS A 15 -5.93 -3.68 0.77
CA LYS A 15 -6.72 -4.87 1.16
C LYS A 15 -7.30 -5.61 -0.05
N LYS A 16 -7.83 -4.88 -1.04
CA LYS A 16 -8.40 -5.47 -2.26
C LYS A 16 -7.36 -6.22 -3.07
N PHE A 17 -6.18 -5.64 -3.26
CA PHE A 17 -5.12 -6.20 -4.09
C PHE A 17 -4.27 -7.24 -3.34
N ASN A 18 -4.19 -7.20 -2.00
CA ASN A 18 -3.50 -8.20 -1.19
C ASN A 18 -4.10 -9.60 -1.38
N ARG A 19 -5.41 -9.67 -1.66
CA ARG A 19 -6.11 -10.92 -1.97
C ARG A 19 -5.75 -11.51 -3.34
N LYS A 20 -5.09 -10.76 -4.23
CA LYS A 20 -4.72 -11.24 -5.57
C LYS A 20 -3.36 -11.91 -5.55
N LYS A 21 -3.32 -13.24 -5.78
CA LYS A 21 -2.08 -14.06 -5.80
C LYS A 21 -0.98 -13.56 -6.76
N ILE A 22 -1.36 -12.81 -7.79
CA ILE A 22 -0.43 -12.22 -8.78
C ILE A 22 0.37 -11.04 -8.21
N VAL A 23 -0.16 -10.33 -7.20
CA VAL A 23 0.50 -9.19 -6.57
C VAL A 23 1.48 -9.73 -5.52
N LYS A 24 2.73 -9.27 -5.59
CA LYS A 24 3.83 -9.71 -4.71
C LYS A 24 4.18 -8.69 -3.62
N GLY A 25 3.58 -7.51 -3.68
CA GLY A 25 3.73 -6.48 -2.66
C GLY A 25 3.25 -5.13 -3.16
N PHE A 26 3.59 -4.11 -2.39
CA PHE A 26 3.16 -2.73 -2.62
C PHE A 26 4.35 -1.81 -2.50
N THR A 27 4.37 -0.78 -3.34
CA THR A 27 5.24 0.38 -3.17
C THR A 27 4.39 1.58 -2.79
N THR A 28 5.00 2.51 -2.08
CA THR A 28 4.36 3.76 -1.72
C THR A 28 5.40 4.86 -1.65
N ASN A 29 4.95 6.10 -1.67
CA ASN A 29 5.76 7.28 -1.49
C ASN A 29 4.96 8.33 -0.71
N PRO A 30 5.61 9.35 -0.11
CA PRO A 30 4.93 10.36 0.69
C PRO A 30 3.76 11.05 -0.04
N SER A 31 3.85 11.26 -1.35
CA SER A 31 2.79 11.89 -2.15
C SER A 31 1.51 11.04 -2.21
N LEU A 32 1.65 9.72 -2.42
CA LEU A 32 0.52 8.79 -2.38
C LEU A 32 -0.07 8.68 -0.98
N MET A 33 0.78 8.59 0.04
CA MET A 33 0.35 8.51 1.45
C MET A 33 -0.45 9.76 1.83
N LYS A 34 0.03 10.96 1.49
CA LYS A 34 -0.68 12.21 1.74
C LYS A 34 -2.04 12.24 1.05
N LYS A 35 -2.12 11.81 -0.21
CA LYS A 35 -3.39 11.70 -0.97
C LYS A 35 -4.37 10.70 -0.33
N ALA A 36 -3.87 9.64 0.29
CA ALA A 36 -4.66 8.65 1.02
C ALA A 36 -5.06 9.11 2.44
N GLY A 37 -4.69 10.32 2.86
CA GLY A 37 -5.05 10.89 4.16
C GLY A 37 -4.03 10.64 5.27
N ALA A 38 -2.82 10.19 4.96
CA ALA A 38 -1.77 10.02 5.96
C ALA A 38 -1.35 11.38 6.54
N LYS A 39 -1.50 11.53 7.87
CA LYS A 39 -1.01 12.69 8.64
C LYS A 39 0.38 12.44 9.24
N ASP A 40 0.68 11.18 9.56
CA ASP A 40 1.98 10.72 10.01
C ASP A 40 2.39 9.49 9.18
N TYR A 41 3.48 9.62 8.41
CA TYR A 41 3.89 8.56 7.50
C TYR A 41 4.36 7.31 8.23
N LYS A 42 4.99 7.45 9.41
CA LYS A 42 5.48 6.28 10.17
C LYS A 42 4.31 5.42 10.67
N SER A 43 3.32 6.03 11.30
CA SER A 43 2.10 5.37 11.75
C SER A 43 1.32 4.78 10.59
N TYR A 44 1.18 5.53 9.49
CA TYR A 44 0.47 5.06 8.31
C TYR A 44 1.16 3.86 7.65
N SER A 45 2.50 3.87 7.53
CA SER A 45 3.26 2.70 7.08
C SER A 45 3.05 1.49 7.99
N LYS A 46 3.02 1.68 9.33
CA LYS A 46 2.69 0.59 10.26
C LYS A 46 1.26 0.07 10.09
N GLN A 47 0.31 0.91 9.69
CA GLN A 47 -1.05 0.48 9.38
C GLN A 47 -1.09 -0.36 8.09
N ILE A 48 -0.36 0.06 7.05
CA ILE A 48 -0.22 -0.70 5.80
C ILE A 48 0.37 -2.09 6.06
N LEU A 49 1.42 -2.20 6.88
CA LEU A 49 2.07 -3.48 7.20
C LEU A 49 1.20 -4.46 8.00
N LYS A 50 0.08 -3.99 8.57
CA LYS A 50 -0.87 -4.84 9.31
C LYS A 50 -1.99 -5.41 8.42
N ILE A 51 -2.03 -5.06 7.13
CA ILE A 51 -2.97 -5.58 6.13
C ILE A 51 -2.44 -6.87 5.53
#